data_AF-B1PGF3-F1
#
_entry.id   AF-B1PGF3-F1
#
_cell.length_a   1.000
_cell.length_b   1.000
_cell.length_c   1.000
_cell.angle_alpha   90.00
_cell.angle_beta   90.00
_cell.angle_gamma   90.00
#
_symmetry.space_group_name_H-M   'P 1'
#
loop_
_entity.id
_entity.type
_entity.pdbx_description
1 polymer ?
#
loop_
_entity_poly.entity_id
_entity_poly.type
_entity_poly.pdbx_seq_one_letter_code
_entity_poly.pdbx_strand_id
1 'polypeptide(L)'
;PKMNAKFPSLPNLEAKRTPEYTASLSYTPTTKYFEDFTIAIDWDPTALHLRYQSTLERLWVDHETIAISRREQVEPVDLNHCLRAFTSEEKLEQWYHCSHCKGKKPATKKLQIWKLPPILIVRLKRFNCVNGKWVKSQKVVHFPFDDFDPTPYLASVPQETILRHKELLELKNDAEMTMATNEVVSELDEIDAPSKEVKEELPNQTGSTKATAS
;
A
#
# COMPACT_ATOMS: atom_id res chain seq x y z
N PRO A 1 52.66 11.46 19.28
CA PRO A 1 53.46 11.83 18.08
C PRO A 1 52.63 12.72 17.16
N LYS A 2 53.14 13.92 16.87
CA LYS A 2 52.40 15.07 16.31
C LYS A 2 51.95 14.83 14.86
N MET A 3 50.71 15.20 14.55
CA MET A 3 50.18 15.33 13.19
C MET A 3 50.85 16.54 12.51
N ASN A 4 51.30 16.36 11.27
CA ASN A 4 51.74 17.47 10.40
C ASN A 4 50.98 17.38 9.08
N ALA A 5 49.96 18.23 8.93
CA ALA A 5 49.27 18.45 7.68
C ALA A 5 50.09 19.42 6.82
N LYS A 6 50.46 19.00 5.60
CA LYS A 6 50.88 19.90 4.52
C LYS A 6 49.86 19.75 3.40
N PHE A 7 48.95 20.73 3.29
CA PHE A 7 48.15 20.95 2.09
C PHE A 7 49.00 21.74 1.09
N PRO A 8 49.22 21.26 -0.15
CA PRO A 8 49.61 22.13 -1.24
C PRO A 8 48.38 22.91 -1.73
N SER A 9 48.53 24.22 -1.86
CA SER A 9 47.54 25.14 -2.40
C SER A 9 47.17 24.79 -3.85
N LEU A 10 45.86 24.61 -4.10
CA LEU A 10 45.29 24.43 -5.44
C LEU A 10 45.37 25.74 -6.25
N PRO A 11 45.87 25.73 -7.51
CA PRO A 11 45.77 26.89 -8.38
C PRO A 11 44.39 26.94 -9.08
N ASN A 12 43.76 28.12 -9.01
CA ASN A 12 42.72 28.69 -9.86
C ASN A 12 41.66 27.74 -10.48
N LEU A 13 40.49 27.66 -9.81
CA LEU A 13 39.23 27.28 -10.46
C LEU A 13 38.73 28.44 -11.33
N GLU A 14 38.89 28.31 -12.64
CA GLU A 14 38.20 29.16 -13.60
C GLU A 14 36.84 28.54 -13.94
N ALA A 15 35.78 29.08 -13.35
CA ALA A 15 34.42 28.62 -13.52
C ALA A 15 33.91 28.89 -14.95
N LYS A 16 34.07 27.92 -15.85
CA LYS A 16 33.39 27.94 -17.14
C LYS A 16 31.96 27.43 -16.98
N ARG A 17 31.01 28.35 -16.79
CA ARG A 17 29.58 28.11 -16.99
C ARG A 17 29.36 27.65 -18.44
N THR A 18 28.78 26.47 -18.62
CA THR A 18 28.14 26.06 -19.87
C THR A 18 26.62 26.04 -19.68
N PRO A 19 25.83 26.26 -20.75
CA PRO A 19 24.45 26.69 -20.64
C PRO A 19 23.48 25.53 -20.39
N GLU A 20 22.39 25.88 -19.71
CA GLU A 20 21.28 25.03 -19.28
C GLU A 20 20.71 24.16 -20.41
N TYR A 21 20.75 22.84 -20.20
CA TYR A 21 19.86 21.88 -20.86
C TYR A 21 19.09 21.16 -19.76
N THR A 22 17.77 21.31 -19.79
CA THR A 22 16.81 20.79 -18.82
C THR A 22 16.94 19.28 -18.66
N ALA A 23 17.64 18.84 -17.63
CA ALA A 23 17.65 17.45 -17.19
C ALA A 23 16.34 17.14 -16.46
N SER A 24 15.60 16.17 -17.00
CA SER A 24 14.40 15.62 -16.38
C SER A 24 14.82 14.81 -15.14
N LEU A 25 14.33 15.24 -13.98
CA LEU A 25 14.61 14.72 -12.64
C LEU A 25 14.35 13.20 -12.54
N SER A 26 15.37 12.46 -12.11
CA SER A 26 15.31 11.04 -11.77
C SER A 26 14.79 10.83 -10.35
N TYR A 27 13.76 9.99 -10.21
CA TYR A 27 13.26 9.56 -8.90
C TYR A 27 14.09 8.36 -8.39
N THR A 28 15.01 8.60 -7.46
CA THR A 28 15.61 7.54 -6.63
C THR A 28 14.95 7.55 -5.25
N PRO A 29 14.41 6.43 -4.76
CA PRO A 29 13.70 6.39 -3.49
C PRO A 29 14.69 6.26 -2.31
N THR A 30 15.66 7.15 -2.17
CA THR A 30 16.44 7.28 -0.92
C THR A 30 17.23 8.59 -0.91
N THR A 31 16.61 9.65 -0.38
CA THR A 31 17.23 10.75 0.42
C THR A 31 16.21 11.88 0.50
N LYS A 32 15.42 11.91 1.58
CA LYS A 32 14.33 12.87 1.75
C LYS A 32 14.78 14.25 2.28
N TYR A 33 16.08 14.48 2.45
CA TYR A 33 16.66 15.73 2.92
C TYR A 33 18.11 15.79 2.47
N PHE A 34 18.41 16.52 1.40
CA PHE A 34 19.66 17.22 1.11
C PHE A 34 19.47 17.84 -0.29
N GLU A 35 19.90 19.10 -0.50
CA GLU A 35 20.11 19.60 -1.87
C GLU A 35 20.93 18.55 -2.63
N ASP A 36 20.54 18.21 -3.86
CA ASP A 36 21.12 17.13 -4.68
C ASP A 36 22.65 17.27 -4.83
N PHE A 37 23.41 16.86 -3.81
CA PHE A 37 24.85 16.83 -3.86
C PHE A 37 25.25 15.52 -4.54
N THR A 38 25.59 15.63 -5.81
CA THR A 38 26.10 14.50 -6.59
C THR A 38 27.56 14.30 -6.24
N ILE A 39 27.89 13.15 -5.67
CA ILE A 39 29.28 12.71 -5.48
C ILE A 39 29.65 11.83 -6.68
N ALA A 40 30.57 12.30 -7.51
CA ALA A 40 31.22 11.48 -8.51
C ALA A 40 32.63 11.12 -8.02
N ILE A 41 32.96 9.83 -8.05
CA ILE A 41 34.30 9.33 -7.73
C ILE A 41 34.83 8.70 -9.02
N ASP A 42 35.75 9.41 -9.66
CA ASP A 42 36.40 8.93 -10.88
C ASP A 42 37.82 8.47 -10.56
N TRP A 43 38.20 7.33 -11.13
CA TRP A 43 39.59 6.89 -11.13
C TRP A 43 40.36 7.64 -12.21
N ASP A 44 41.61 8.01 -11.92
CA ASP A 44 42.52 8.47 -12.99
C ASP A 44 42.63 7.36 -14.06
N PRO A 45 42.34 7.64 -15.35
CA PRO A 45 42.31 6.61 -16.39
C PRO A 45 43.62 5.84 -16.54
N THR A 46 44.75 6.51 -16.35
CA THR A 46 46.08 5.89 -16.43
C THR A 46 46.32 4.97 -15.25
N ALA A 47 45.95 5.39 -14.03
CA ALA A 47 46.01 4.56 -12.84
C ALA A 47 45.06 3.36 -12.93
N LEU A 48 43.84 3.54 -13.43
CA LEU A 48 42.90 2.44 -13.68
C LEU A 48 43.54 1.45 -14.66
N HIS A 49 44.07 1.89 -15.80
CA HIS A 49 44.63 0.98 -16.80
C HIS A 49 45.90 0.25 -16.33
N LEU A 50 46.78 0.92 -15.59
CA LEU A 50 48.08 0.36 -15.18
C LEU A 50 48.05 -0.38 -13.84
N ARG A 51 47.11 -0.05 -12.94
CA ARG A 51 47.14 -0.50 -11.54
C ARG A 51 45.88 -1.23 -11.09
N TYR A 52 44.78 -1.15 -11.84
CA TYR A 52 43.60 -1.93 -11.50
C TYR A 52 43.87 -3.41 -11.73
N GLN A 53 43.62 -4.20 -10.70
CA GLN A 53 43.76 -5.64 -10.75
C GLN A 53 42.41 -6.26 -10.40
N SER A 54 41.70 -6.79 -11.40
CA SER A 54 40.39 -7.45 -11.19
C SER A 54 40.47 -8.64 -10.22
N THR A 55 41.65 -9.25 -10.07
CA THR A 55 41.87 -10.29 -9.06
C THR A 55 41.80 -9.73 -7.64
N LEU A 56 42.32 -8.52 -7.40
CA LEU A 56 42.24 -7.86 -6.09
C LEU A 56 40.84 -7.32 -5.81
N GLU A 57 40.13 -6.83 -6.83
CA GLU A 57 38.72 -6.40 -6.69
C GLU A 57 37.85 -7.52 -6.10
N ARG A 58 38.00 -8.75 -6.62
CA ARG A 58 37.24 -9.92 -6.14
C ARG A 58 37.50 -10.31 -4.69
N LEU A 59 38.56 -9.78 -4.05
CA LEU A 59 38.83 -10.01 -2.63
C LEU A 59 37.99 -9.13 -1.72
N TRP A 60 37.41 -8.05 -2.25
CA TRP A 60 36.61 -7.12 -1.48
C TRP A 60 35.15 -7.57 -1.44
N VAL A 61 34.57 -7.52 -0.24
CA VAL A 61 33.18 -7.86 -0.01
C VAL A 61 32.34 -6.60 -0.21
N ASP A 62 31.33 -6.70 -1.07
CA ASP A 62 30.32 -5.66 -1.23
C ASP A 62 29.68 -5.33 0.12
N HIS A 63 29.52 -4.03 0.41
CA HIS A 63 28.80 -3.61 1.59
C HIS A 63 27.33 -4.06 1.51
N GLU A 64 26.74 -4.43 2.65
CA GLU A 64 25.38 -5.01 2.73
C GLU A 64 24.30 -4.16 2.03
N THR A 65 24.49 -2.84 2.01
CA THR A 65 23.60 -1.88 1.33
C THR A 65 23.44 -2.16 -0.16
N ILE A 66 24.44 -2.72 -0.84
CA ILE A 66 24.35 -3.10 -2.26
C ILE A 66 23.31 -4.20 -2.44
N ALA A 67 23.32 -5.20 -1.56
CA ALA A 67 22.34 -6.28 -1.57
C ALA A 67 20.93 -5.78 -1.23
N ILE A 68 20.81 -4.87 -0.25
CA ILE A 68 19.53 -4.23 0.12
C ILE A 68 18.96 -3.45 -1.08
N SER A 69 19.76 -2.57 -1.70
CA SER A 69 19.31 -1.79 -2.86
C SER A 69 18.89 -2.67 -4.03
N ARG A 70 19.65 -3.74 -4.31
CA ARG A 70 19.28 -4.72 -5.35
C ARG A 70 17.96 -5.42 -5.02
N ARG A 71 17.75 -5.79 -3.76
CA ARG A 71 16.51 -6.41 -3.29
C ARG A 71 15.32 -5.48 -3.48
N GLU A 72 15.43 -4.22 -3.05
CA GLU A 72 14.36 -3.22 -3.21
C GLU A 72 13.95 -2.97 -4.66
N GLN A 73 14.90 -3.08 -5.60
CA GLN A 73 14.64 -2.93 -7.03
C GLN A 73 13.86 -4.11 -7.62
N VAL A 74 14.05 -5.32 -7.08
CA VAL A 74 13.51 -6.57 -7.64
C VAL A 74 12.27 -7.06 -6.89
N GLU A 75 12.15 -6.77 -5.59
CA GLU A 75 11.08 -7.30 -4.76
C GLU A 75 9.69 -6.95 -5.30
N PRO A 76 8.73 -7.87 -5.29
CA PRO A 76 7.37 -7.55 -5.72
C PRO A 76 6.74 -6.43 -4.87
N VAL A 77 5.81 -5.69 -5.44
CA VAL A 77 5.01 -4.67 -4.73
C VAL A 77 3.52 -4.87 -4.99
N ASP A 78 2.69 -4.42 -4.06
CA ASP A 78 1.24 -4.47 -4.24
C ASP A 78 0.72 -3.27 -5.03
N LEU A 79 -0.38 -3.46 -5.76
CA LEU A 79 -1.12 -2.38 -6.39
C LEU A 79 -1.54 -1.31 -5.37
N ASN A 80 -1.93 -1.76 -4.17
CA ASN A 80 -2.26 -0.88 -3.06
C ASN A 80 -1.10 0.05 -2.68
N HIS A 81 0.13 -0.47 -2.70
CA HIS A 81 1.32 0.35 -2.47
C HIS A 81 1.47 1.42 -3.58
N CYS A 82 1.27 1.05 -4.84
CA CYS A 82 1.33 1.99 -5.96
C CYS A 82 0.26 3.08 -5.88
N LEU A 83 -0.98 2.73 -5.51
CA LEU A 83 -2.07 3.69 -5.39
C LEU A 83 -1.88 4.63 -4.21
N ARG A 84 -1.40 4.13 -3.06
CA ARG A 84 -1.00 5.00 -1.94
C ARG A 84 0.10 5.97 -2.34
N ALA A 85 1.12 5.51 -3.06
CA ALA A 85 2.17 6.38 -3.55
C ALA A 85 1.62 7.44 -4.52
N PHE A 86 0.69 7.06 -5.40
CA PHE A 86 0.04 7.98 -6.33
C PHE A 86 -0.79 9.06 -5.64
N THR A 87 -1.51 8.71 -4.57
CA THR A 87 -2.35 9.67 -3.81
C THR A 87 -1.61 10.34 -2.65
N SER A 88 -0.33 10.04 -2.48
CA SER A 88 0.50 10.65 -1.44
C SER A 88 0.80 12.11 -1.78
N GLU A 89 1.07 12.89 -0.75
CA GLU A 89 1.48 14.28 -0.91
C GLU A 89 2.96 14.34 -1.31
N GLU A 90 3.24 14.95 -2.47
CA GLU A 90 4.58 15.12 -3.03
C GLU A 90 5.00 16.59 -3.01
N LYS A 91 6.23 16.89 -2.56
CA LYS A 91 6.80 18.22 -2.68
C LYS A 91 7.23 18.44 -4.13
N LEU A 92 6.90 19.61 -4.68
CA LEU A 92 7.39 19.98 -6.00
C LEU A 92 8.85 20.42 -5.90
N GLU A 93 9.73 19.75 -6.65
CA GLU A 93 11.13 20.15 -6.80
C GLU A 93 11.25 21.55 -7.43
N GLN A 94 10.35 21.86 -8.35
CA GLN A 94 10.28 23.16 -9.00
C GLN A 94 9.43 24.15 -8.20
N TRP A 95 9.87 25.41 -8.14
CA TRP A 95 9.09 26.44 -7.48
C TRP A 95 7.79 26.73 -8.22
N TYR A 96 6.68 26.71 -7.49
CA TYR A 96 5.34 26.96 -7.99
C TYR A 96 4.95 28.44 -7.88
N HIS A 97 4.29 28.98 -8.90
CA HIS A 97 3.80 30.36 -8.85
C HIS A 97 2.50 30.45 -8.04
N CYS A 98 2.57 31.08 -6.87
CA CYS A 98 1.40 31.32 -6.03
C CYS A 98 0.73 32.64 -6.42
N SER A 99 -0.55 32.57 -6.85
CA SER A 99 -1.36 33.75 -7.21
C SER A 99 -1.58 34.72 -6.04
N HIS A 100 -1.68 34.20 -4.81
CA HIS A 100 -1.85 35.01 -3.61
C HIS A 100 -0.56 35.73 -3.20
N CYS A 101 0.59 35.04 -3.26
CA CYS A 101 1.90 35.62 -2.92
C CYS A 101 2.53 36.40 -4.09
N LYS A 102 1.96 36.32 -5.31
CA LYS A 102 2.48 36.89 -6.55
C LYS A 102 3.94 36.53 -6.82
N GLY A 103 4.34 35.30 -6.49
CA GLY A 103 5.74 34.87 -6.54
C GLY A 103 5.91 33.36 -6.55
N LYS A 104 7.13 32.93 -6.91
CA LYS A 104 7.52 31.52 -6.91
C LYS A 104 7.80 31.04 -5.48
N LYS A 105 7.19 29.93 -5.07
CA LYS A 105 7.30 29.34 -3.73
C LYS A 105 7.43 27.81 -3.83
N PRO A 106 8.11 27.16 -2.87
CA PRO A 106 7.96 25.72 -2.68
C PRO A 106 6.48 25.39 -2.48
N ALA A 107 6.00 24.33 -3.10
CA ALA A 107 4.61 23.91 -2.97
C ALA A 107 4.53 22.39 -2.89
N THR A 108 3.45 21.93 -2.28
CA THR A 108 3.13 20.51 -2.21
C THR A 108 1.93 20.22 -3.10
N LYS A 109 1.96 19.06 -3.75
CA LYS A 109 0.92 18.58 -4.64
C LYS A 109 0.39 17.26 -4.10
N LYS A 110 -0.93 17.12 -4.08
CA LYS A 110 -1.60 15.89 -3.72
C LYS A 110 -2.61 15.55 -4.81
N LEU A 111 -2.53 14.34 -5.34
CA LEU A 111 -3.52 13.81 -6.27
C LEU A 111 -4.54 12.99 -5.48
N GLN A 112 -5.82 13.16 -5.79
CA GLN A 112 -6.90 12.41 -5.15
C GLN A 112 -7.95 12.04 -6.20
N ILE A 113 -8.58 10.88 -6.00
CA ILE A 113 -9.65 10.40 -6.89
C ILE A 113 -10.98 10.97 -6.38
N TRP A 114 -11.62 11.81 -7.16
CA TRP A 114 -12.89 12.44 -6.76
C TRP A 114 -14.11 11.54 -7.05
N LYS A 115 -14.07 10.78 -8.14
CA LYS A 115 -15.16 9.90 -8.56
C LYS A 115 -14.58 8.65 -9.23
N LEU A 116 -15.16 7.51 -8.91
CA LEU A 116 -14.82 6.24 -9.55
C LEU A 116 -15.65 6.03 -10.82
N PRO A 117 -15.03 5.70 -11.96
CA PRO A 117 -15.75 5.23 -13.13
C PRO A 117 -16.24 3.79 -12.91
N PRO A 118 -17.32 3.35 -13.60
CA PRO A 118 -17.76 1.95 -13.58
C PRO A 118 -16.67 0.96 -14.07
N ILE A 119 -15.80 1.42 -14.97
CA ILE A 119 -14.65 0.66 -15.47
C ILE A 119 -13.39 1.47 -15.13
N LEU A 120 -12.59 0.98 -14.19
CA LEU A 120 -11.33 1.60 -13.78
C LEU A 120 -10.15 1.01 -14.58
N ILE A 121 -9.47 1.87 -15.35
CA ILE A 121 -8.26 1.47 -16.09
C ILE A 121 -7.02 1.92 -15.32
N VAL A 122 -6.24 0.95 -14.83
CA VAL A 122 -4.99 1.22 -14.12
C VAL A 122 -3.80 1.02 -15.05
N ARG A 123 -3.06 2.10 -15.32
CA ARG A 123 -1.80 2.05 -16.08
C ARG A 123 -0.60 2.12 -15.14
N LEU A 124 0.22 1.07 -15.15
CA LEU A 124 1.48 1.05 -14.42
C LEU A 124 2.56 1.82 -15.20
N LYS A 125 3.12 2.89 -14.61
CA LYS A 125 4.23 3.66 -15.18
C LYS A 125 5.55 2.88 -15.03
N ARG A 126 5.78 1.93 -15.96
CA ARG A 126 6.96 1.06 -15.94
C ARG A 126 8.19 1.66 -16.62
N PHE A 127 8.07 2.74 -17.37
CA PHE A 127 9.19 3.32 -18.10
C PHE A 127 9.68 4.59 -17.39
N ASN A 128 10.95 4.57 -17.01
CA ASN A 128 11.63 5.72 -16.42
C ASN A 128 12.85 6.05 -17.26
N CYS A 129 13.11 7.35 -17.46
CA CYS A 129 14.34 7.81 -18.09
C CYS A 129 15.40 7.99 -17.00
N VAL A 130 16.47 7.21 -17.06
CA VAL A 130 17.61 7.29 -16.15
C VAL A 130 18.86 7.58 -16.98
N ASN A 131 19.57 8.66 -16.67
CA ASN A 131 20.78 9.09 -17.37
C ASN A 131 20.58 9.19 -18.90
N GLY A 132 19.42 9.72 -19.34
CA GLY A 132 19.07 9.87 -20.76
C GLY A 132 18.67 8.59 -21.48
N LYS A 133 18.58 7.45 -20.77
CA LYS A 133 18.13 6.16 -21.33
C LYS A 133 16.80 5.74 -20.72
N TRP A 134 15.89 5.27 -21.56
CA TRP A 134 14.63 4.67 -21.11
C TRP A 134 14.88 3.26 -20.59
N VAL A 135 14.53 3.03 -19.34
CA VAL A 135 14.62 1.72 -18.68
C VAL A 135 13.21 1.27 -18.30
N LYS A 136 12.89 0.01 -18.62
CA LYS A 136 11.62 -0.63 -18.24
C LYS A 136 11.79 -1.33 -16.89
N SER A 137 10.99 -0.94 -15.91
CA SER A 137 10.85 -1.63 -14.63
C SER A 137 10.20 -3.01 -14.84
N GLN A 138 10.94 -4.03 -14.44
CA GLN A 138 10.51 -5.44 -14.45
C GLN A 138 9.88 -5.87 -13.11
N LYS A 139 9.68 -4.93 -12.18
CA LYS A 139 9.14 -5.19 -10.85
C LYS A 139 7.76 -5.85 -10.94
N VAL A 140 7.59 -6.98 -10.26
CA VAL A 140 6.30 -7.68 -10.20
C VAL A 140 5.34 -6.83 -9.39
N VAL A 141 4.11 -6.67 -9.89
CA VAL A 141 3.04 -5.96 -9.18
C VAL A 141 1.93 -6.95 -8.88
N HIS A 142 1.70 -7.23 -7.61
CA HIS A 142 0.57 -8.04 -7.16
C HIS A 142 -0.69 -7.18 -7.13
N PHE A 143 -1.76 -7.66 -7.73
CA PHE A 143 -3.07 -7.01 -7.69
C PHE A 143 -4.13 -8.07 -7.40
N PRO A 144 -5.16 -7.71 -6.62
CA PRO A 144 -6.28 -8.61 -6.38
C PRO A 144 -7.08 -8.82 -7.68
N PHE A 145 -7.52 -10.06 -7.90
CA PHE A 145 -8.39 -10.39 -9.04
C PHE A 145 -9.86 -10.07 -8.72
N ASP A 146 -10.26 -10.29 -7.48
CA ASP A 146 -11.61 -10.06 -6.97
C ASP A 146 -11.58 -9.08 -5.79
N ASP A 147 -12.73 -8.48 -5.48
CA ASP A 147 -12.96 -7.62 -4.30
C ASP A 147 -11.97 -6.47 -4.11
N PHE A 148 -11.52 -5.86 -5.21
CA PHE A 148 -10.69 -4.67 -5.14
C PHE A 148 -11.50 -3.46 -4.61
N ASP A 149 -11.17 -2.98 -3.40
CA ASP A 149 -11.78 -1.77 -2.83
C ASP A 149 -10.90 -0.53 -3.06
N PRO A 150 -11.26 0.38 -3.98
CA PRO A 150 -10.55 1.64 -4.19
C PRO A 150 -10.92 2.74 -3.20
N THR A 151 -11.87 2.52 -2.28
CA THR A 151 -12.37 3.52 -1.32
C THR A 151 -11.25 4.25 -0.55
N PRO A 152 -10.16 3.60 -0.10
CA PRO A 152 -9.08 4.27 0.62
C PRO A 152 -8.29 5.32 -0.19
N TYR A 153 -8.44 5.33 -1.52
CA TYR A 153 -7.70 6.23 -2.42
C TYR A 153 -8.53 7.42 -2.91
N LEU A 154 -9.76 7.54 -2.41
CA LEU A 154 -10.67 8.62 -2.75
C LEU A 154 -10.35 9.90 -1.97
N ALA A 155 -10.90 11.01 -2.45
CA ALA A 155 -10.96 12.23 -1.65
C ALA A 155 -11.91 12.04 -0.43
N SER A 156 -11.70 12.86 0.61
CA SER A 156 -12.40 12.74 1.91
C SER A 156 -13.93 12.65 1.75
N VAL A 157 -14.52 13.56 0.98
CA VAL A 157 -15.98 13.66 0.85
C VAL A 157 -16.59 12.40 0.18
N PRO A 158 -16.14 11.96 -1.00
CA PRO A 158 -16.57 10.68 -1.58
C PRO A 158 -16.33 9.48 -0.67
N GLN A 159 -15.16 9.44 0.00
CA GLN A 159 -14.77 8.34 0.88
C GLN A 159 -15.75 8.19 2.06
N GLU A 160 -15.99 9.28 2.79
CA GLU A 160 -16.92 9.30 3.94
C GLU A 160 -18.34 8.91 3.52
N THR A 161 -18.79 9.39 2.35
CA THR A 161 -20.12 9.05 1.81
C THR A 161 -20.26 7.55 1.55
N ILE A 162 -19.25 6.93 0.93
CA ILE A 162 -19.26 5.50 0.62
C ILE A 162 -19.20 4.67 1.90
N LEU A 163 -18.33 5.04 2.85
CA LEU A 163 -18.21 4.34 4.13
C LEU A 163 -19.52 4.40 4.92
N ARG A 164 -20.16 5.57 4.96
CA ARG A 164 -21.47 5.73 5.60
C ARG A 164 -22.55 4.89 4.92
N HIS A 165 -22.53 4.79 3.60
CA HIS A 165 -23.48 3.95 2.88
C HIS A 165 -23.27 2.45 3.19
N LYS A 166 -22.02 1.99 3.25
CA LYS A 166 -21.68 0.61 3.65
C LYS A 166 -22.16 0.30 5.07
N GLU A 167 -21.90 1.18 6.03
CA GLU A 167 -22.37 1.05 7.41
C GLU A 167 -23.90 0.92 7.49
N LEU A 168 -24.65 1.74 6.74
CA LEU A 168 -26.11 1.67 6.71
C LEU A 168 -26.63 0.36 6.11
N LEU A 169 -25.93 -0.20 5.12
CA LEU A 169 -26.29 -1.49 4.52
C LEU A 169 -26.05 -2.64 5.50
N GLU A 170 -24.94 -2.62 6.23
CA GLU A 170 -24.63 -3.60 7.28
C GLU A 170 -25.71 -3.59 8.36
N LEU A 171 -26.08 -2.42 8.89
CA LEU A 171 -27.14 -2.28 9.89
C LEU A 171 -28.51 -2.76 9.38
N LYS A 172 -28.81 -2.51 8.10
CA LYS A 172 -30.06 -2.98 7.49
C LYS A 172 -30.08 -4.51 7.40
N ASN A 173 -28.99 -5.12 6.96
CA ASN A 173 -28.87 -6.57 6.88
C ASN A 173 -29.00 -7.22 8.27
N ASP A 174 -28.38 -6.62 9.29
CA ASP A 174 -28.48 -7.10 10.68
C ASP A 174 -29.91 -7.01 11.22
N ALA A 175 -30.62 -5.92 10.90
CA ALA A 175 -32.02 -5.75 11.28
C ALA A 175 -32.94 -6.76 10.57
N GLU A 176 -32.74 -7.00 9.27
CA GLU A 176 -33.48 -8.00 8.50
C GLU A 176 -33.21 -9.43 9.02
N MET A 177 -31.96 -9.74 9.35
CA MET A 177 -31.59 -11.02 9.96
C MET A 177 -32.26 -11.20 11.33
N THR A 178 -32.30 -10.15 12.15
CA THR A 178 -32.93 -10.19 13.48
C THR A 178 -34.45 -10.38 13.39
N MET A 179 -35.11 -9.73 12.42
CA MET A 179 -36.54 -9.93 12.17
C MET A 179 -36.83 -11.36 11.69
N ALA A 180 -36.02 -11.89 10.77
CA ALA A 180 -36.15 -13.27 10.30
C ALA A 180 -35.96 -14.29 11.44
N THR A 181 -35.01 -14.07 12.35
CA THR A 181 -34.85 -14.94 13.52
C THR A 181 -36.03 -14.85 14.48
N ASN A 182 -36.60 -13.66 14.69
CA ASN A 182 -37.75 -13.48 15.57
C ASN A 182 -39.01 -14.13 15.00
N GLU A 183 -39.22 -14.09 13.67
CA GLU A 183 -40.31 -14.82 13.00
C GLU A 183 -40.17 -16.33 13.18
N VAL A 184 -38.98 -16.89 12.96
CA VAL A 184 -38.72 -18.33 13.14
C VAL A 184 -38.88 -18.77 14.59
N VAL A 185 -38.49 -17.94 15.57
CA VAL A 185 -38.71 -18.24 17.00
C VAL A 185 -40.19 -18.23 17.35
N SER A 186 -40.98 -17.30 16.79
CA SER A 186 -42.42 -17.25 17.03
C SER A 186 -43.21 -18.43 16.43
N GLU A 187 -42.74 -19.02 15.32
CA GLU A 187 -43.36 -20.22 14.72
C GLU A 187 -43.15 -21.51 15.53
N LEU A 188 -42.11 -21.57 16.38
CA LEU A 188 -41.79 -22.75 17.19
C LEU A 188 -42.56 -22.78 18.53
N ASP A 189 -43.00 -21.64 19.04
CA ASP A 189 -43.78 -21.54 20.29
C ASP A 189 -45.28 -21.87 20.12
N GLU A 190 -45.77 -22.08 18.89
CA GLU A 190 -47.17 -22.47 18.62
C GLU A 190 -47.41 -24.00 18.59
N ILE A 191 -46.39 -24.83 18.81
CA ILE A 191 -46.51 -26.31 18.78
C ILE A 191 -46.24 -26.93 20.16
N ASP A 192 -47.02 -26.57 21.18
CA ASP A 192 -47.33 -27.54 22.26
C ASP A 192 -48.62 -27.16 23.01
N ALA A 193 -49.76 -27.70 22.54
CA ALA A 193 -51.00 -27.73 23.31
C ALA A 193 -51.60 -29.15 23.23
N PRO A 194 -51.57 -29.95 24.31
CA PRO A 194 -52.11 -31.31 24.27
C PRO A 194 -53.64 -31.25 24.31
N SER A 195 -54.27 -31.74 23.24
CA SER A 195 -55.73 -31.88 23.15
C SER A 195 -56.20 -33.13 23.91
N LYS A 196 -57.25 -32.94 24.69
CA LYS A 196 -57.88 -33.85 25.66
C LYS A 196 -58.30 -35.22 25.11
N GLU A 197 -58.05 -36.26 25.91
CA GLU A 197 -58.62 -37.60 25.79
C GLU A 197 -60.13 -37.62 26.09
N VAL A 198 -60.88 -38.40 25.31
CA VAL A 198 -62.29 -38.74 25.52
C VAL A 198 -62.39 -40.23 25.90
N LYS A 199 -63.01 -40.52 27.05
CA LYS A 199 -63.45 -41.84 27.53
C LYS A 199 -64.55 -42.39 26.60
N GLU A 200 -64.81 -43.67 26.42
CA GLU A 200 -65.20 -44.69 27.42
C GLU A 200 -65.49 -46.01 26.67
N GLU A 201 -65.19 -47.19 27.23
CA GLU A 201 -66.13 -48.32 27.42
C GLU A 201 -65.41 -49.60 27.92
N LEU A 202 -66.03 -50.22 28.93
CA LEU A 202 -65.69 -51.52 29.55
C LEU A 202 -66.74 -52.55 29.10
N PRO A 203 -66.49 -53.87 29.18
CA PRO A 203 -67.01 -54.57 30.36
C PRO A 203 -66.16 -55.77 30.86
N ASN A 204 -65.99 -55.77 32.19
CA ASN A 204 -66.30 -56.84 33.15
C ASN A 204 -65.73 -58.27 32.96
N GLN A 205 -64.93 -58.76 33.94
CA GLN A 205 -65.26 -59.95 34.75
C GLN A 205 -64.21 -60.30 35.85
N THR A 206 -64.69 -60.30 37.09
CA THR A 206 -64.53 -61.27 38.21
C THR A 206 -63.17 -61.83 38.67
N GLY A 207 -62.95 -61.82 40.00
CA GLY A 207 -62.10 -62.78 40.74
C GLY A 207 -61.15 -62.14 41.76
N SER A 208 -61.60 -61.67 42.93
CA SER A 208 -61.54 -62.35 44.23
C SER A 208 -60.18 -62.91 44.71
N THR A 209 -59.76 -62.40 45.88
CA THR A 209 -58.95 -63.00 46.98
C THR A 209 -57.45 -62.68 47.18
N LYS A 210 -57.21 -62.07 48.34
CA LYS A 210 -56.20 -62.30 49.41
C LYS A 210 -54.69 -62.02 49.20
N ALA A 211 -54.24 -61.03 49.96
CA ALA A 211 -53.12 -61.00 50.93
C ALA A 211 -52.09 -62.15 50.90
N THR A 212 -50.79 -61.85 51.01
CA THR A 212 -50.00 -61.75 52.28
C THR A 212 -48.52 -61.51 51.94
N ALA A 213 -47.82 -60.83 52.85
CA ALA A 213 -46.39 -60.52 52.85
C ALA A 213 -45.46 -61.75 52.86
N SER A 214 -44.26 -61.59 52.27
CA SER A 214 -42.95 -61.78 52.91
C SER A 214 -41.84 -61.37 51.95
#